data_AF-A0A8C0CUS0-F1
#
_entry.id   AF-A0A8C0CUS0-F1
#
_cell.length_a   1.000
_cell.length_b   1.000
_cell.length_c   1.000
_cell.angle_alpha   90.00
_cell.angle_beta   90.00
_cell.angle_gamma   90.00
#
_symmetry.space_group_name_H-M   'P 1'
#
loop_
_entity.id
_entity.type
_entity.pdbx_description
1 polymer ?
#
loop_
_entity_poly.entity_id
_entity_poly.type
_entity_poly.pdbx_seq_one_letter_code
_entity_poly.pdbx_strand_id
1 'polypeptide(L)'
;MKPVTVLMLVAFPLYCYAGSGCSFLEEVIAKAANASVSTTEYRASLEEFINDENTANAVDKLKQCFLNQSVETLSNFNVMMVISAFSDVFRTMGQGQAGSKSVTDYAKASDECALFL
;
A
#
# COMPACT_ATOMS: atom_id res chain seq x y z
N MET A 1 33.92 1.06 -26.06
CA MET A 1 32.72 1.48 -25.30
C MET A 1 33.19 2.14 -24.00
N LYS A 2 32.62 3.27 -23.57
CA LYS A 2 33.11 4.01 -22.39
C LYS A 2 32.75 3.26 -21.11
N PRO A 3 33.68 3.00 -20.18
CA PRO A 3 33.41 2.27 -18.93
C PRO A 3 32.36 2.98 -18.05
N VAL A 4 32.27 4.30 -18.17
CA VAL A 4 31.27 5.14 -17.49
C VAL A 4 29.83 4.74 -17.87
N THR A 5 29.59 4.33 -19.13
CA THR A 5 28.25 3.96 -19.60
C THR A 5 27.78 2.62 -19.01
N VAL A 6 28.71 1.70 -18.76
CA VAL A 6 28.40 0.40 -18.10
C VAL A 6 28.10 0.62 -16.61
N LEU A 7 28.87 1.50 -15.94
CA LEU A 7 28.63 1.85 -14.52
C LEU A 7 27.24 2.48 -14.31
N MET A 8 26.85 3.40 -15.19
CA MET A 8 25.53 4.06 -15.12
C MET A 8 24.37 3.09 -15.36
N LEU A 9 24.54 2.09 -16.24
CA LEU A 9 23.53 1.06 -16.51
C LEU A 9 23.40 0.02 -15.38
N VAL A 10 24.45 -0.22 -14.60
CA VAL A 10 24.39 -1.12 -13.42
C VAL A 10 23.81 -0.40 -12.19
N ALA A 11 24.03 0.92 -12.10
CA ALA A 11 23.43 1.74 -11.04
C ALA A 11 21.94 2.03 -11.31
N PHE A 12 21.50 2.14 -12.57
CA PHE A 12 20.11 2.45 -12.93
C PHE A 12 19.06 1.49 -12.32
N PRO A 13 19.25 0.15 -12.35
CA PRO A 13 18.36 -0.80 -11.68
C PRO A 13 18.32 -0.64 -10.15
N LEU A 14 19.45 -0.23 -9.55
CA LEU A 14 19.55 -0.02 -8.10
C LEU A 14 18.92 1.31 -7.65
N TYR A 15 18.96 2.34 -8.51
CA TYR A 15 18.27 3.61 -8.26
C TYR A 15 16.76 3.50 -8.45
N CYS A 16 16.28 2.57 -9.28
CA CYS A 16 14.85 2.34 -9.44
C CYS A 16 14.23 1.55 -8.30
N TYR A 17 14.99 0.88 -7.42
CA TYR A 17 14.46 0.23 -6.20
C TYR A 17 14.13 1.29 -5.12
N ALA A 18 13.34 2.29 -5.49
CA ALA A 18 12.79 3.26 -4.56
C ALA A 18 11.46 2.70 -4.05
N GLY A 19 11.42 2.31 -2.79
CA GLY A 19 10.18 2.02 -2.08
C GLY A 19 9.30 3.26 -1.94
N SER A 20 8.28 3.20 -1.09
CA SER A 20 7.36 4.33 -0.86
C SER A 20 8.03 5.55 -0.19
N GLY A 21 9.27 5.39 0.29
CA GLY A 21 10.01 6.41 1.04
C GLY A 21 9.62 6.50 2.51
N CYS A 22 8.65 5.70 2.97
CA CYS A 22 8.21 5.60 4.35
C CYS A 22 8.18 4.13 4.79
N SER A 23 9.13 3.73 5.64
CA SER A 23 9.24 2.35 6.12
C SER A 23 8.00 1.90 6.90
N PHE A 24 7.38 2.80 7.64
CA PHE A 24 6.13 2.52 8.36
C PHE A 24 4.98 2.19 7.40
N LEU A 25 4.83 2.98 6.33
CA LEU A 25 3.79 2.75 5.33
C LEU A 25 4.00 1.40 4.62
N GLU A 26 5.25 1.06 4.27
CA GLU A 26 5.59 -0.24 3.68
C GLU A 26 5.21 -1.41 4.60
N GLU A 27 5.51 -1.27 5.90
CA GLU A 27 5.18 -2.29 6.89
C GLU A 27 3.66 -2.46 7.05
N VAL A 28 2.93 -1.36 7.17
CA VAL A 28 1.47 -1.39 7.29
C VAL A 28 0.86 -2.08 6.08
N ILE A 29 1.31 -1.75 4.87
CA ILE A 29 0.70 -2.37 3.69
C ILE A 29 1.08 -3.85 3.55
N ALA A 30 2.32 -4.22 3.88
CA ALA A 30 2.72 -5.62 3.94
C ALA A 30 1.86 -6.41 4.94
N LYS A 31 1.58 -5.83 6.12
CA LYS A 31 0.67 -6.41 7.12
C LYS A 31 -0.78 -6.47 6.65
N ALA A 32 -1.26 -5.50 5.87
CA ALA A 32 -2.59 -5.52 5.29
C ALA A 32 -2.78 -6.74 4.37
N ALA A 33 -1.82 -6.96 3.46
CA ALA A 33 -1.86 -8.05 2.48
C ALA A 33 -1.53 -9.45 3.05
N ASN A 34 -0.95 -9.52 4.26
CA ASN A 34 -0.59 -10.79 4.88
C ASN A 34 -1.82 -11.47 5.52
N ALA A 35 -2.22 -12.62 4.99
CA ALA A 35 -3.36 -13.41 5.49
C ALA A 35 -3.14 -13.99 6.90
N SER A 36 -1.90 -14.11 7.36
CA SER A 36 -1.58 -14.59 8.71
C SER A 36 -1.70 -13.53 9.80
N VAL A 37 -1.74 -12.24 9.42
CA VAL A 37 -1.89 -11.11 10.35
C VAL A 37 -3.36 -10.95 10.70
N SER A 38 -3.68 -10.94 11.98
CA SER A 38 -5.05 -10.78 12.45
C SER A 38 -5.54 -9.32 12.33
N THR A 39 -6.85 -9.11 12.44
CA THR A 39 -7.44 -7.77 12.49
C THR A 39 -6.91 -6.96 13.68
N THR A 40 -6.76 -7.59 14.84
CA THR A 40 -6.26 -6.94 16.06
C THR A 40 -4.80 -6.55 15.95
N GLU A 41 -3.96 -7.40 15.36
CA GLU A 41 -2.53 -7.13 15.14
C GLU A 41 -2.34 -6.00 14.12
N TYR A 42 -3.14 -6.00 13.05
CA TYR A 42 -3.13 -4.91 12.07
C TYR A 42 -3.55 -3.57 12.70
N ARG A 43 -4.65 -3.57 13.47
CA ARG A 43 -5.12 -2.39 14.20
C ARG A 43 -4.05 -1.84 15.14
N ALA A 44 -3.38 -2.71 15.91
CA ALA A 44 -2.30 -2.30 16.82
C ALA A 44 -1.13 -1.62 16.07
N SER A 45 -0.88 -2.02 14.82
CA SER A 45 0.15 -1.38 13.99
C SER A 45 -0.20 0.04 13.56
N LEU A 46 -1.47 0.46 13.71
CA LEU A 46 -1.99 1.78 13.34
C LEU A 46 -2.49 2.58 14.56
N GLU A 47 -2.29 2.10 15.79
CA GLU A 47 -2.88 2.66 17.00
C GLU A 47 -2.59 4.16 17.17
N GLU A 48 -1.37 4.62 16.86
CA GLU A 48 -0.97 6.03 16.92
C GLU A 48 -1.81 6.94 16.01
N PHE A 49 -2.45 6.38 14.97
CA PHE A 49 -3.25 7.12 13.99
C PHE A 49 -4.77 6.96 14.22
N ILE A 50 -5.18 6.15 15.20
CA ILE A 50 -6.58 5.90 15.52
C ILE A 50 -7.02 6.87 16.61
N ASN A 51 -7.72 7.93 16.22
CA ASN A 51 -8.17 8.98 17.16
C ASN A 51 -9.58 8.74 17.70
N ASP A 52 -10.36 7.86 17.08
CA ASP A 52 -11.77 7.63 17.40
C ASP A 52 -12.25 6.23 16.97
N GLU A 53 -13.42 5.84 17.49
CA GLU A 53 -14.01 4.52 17.24
C GLU A 53 -14.36 4.29 15.77
N ASN A 54 -14.74 5.32 15.02
CA ASN A 54 -15.07 5.16 13.59
C ASN A 54 -13.81 4.85 12.79
N THR A 55 -12.70 5.55 13.06
CA THR A 55 -11.40 5.25 12.45
C THR A 55 -10.95 3.82 12.81
N ALA A 56 -11.15 3.42 14.07
CA ALA A 56 -10.81 2.07 14.52
C ALA A 56 -11.63 0.98 13.81
N ASN A 57 -12.94 1.21 13.63
CA ASN A 57 -13.83 0.32 12.88
C ASN A 57 -13.48 0.26 11.39
N ALA A 58 -13.10 1.40 10.80
CA ALA A 58 -12.65 1.45 9.41
C ALA A 58 -11.36 0.65 9.19
N VAL A 59 -10.40 0.73 10.11
CA VAL A 59 -9.17 -0.08 10.08
C VAL A 59 -9.47 -1.58 10.17
N ASP A 60 -10.41 -1.98 11.03
CA ASP A 60 -10.82 -3.37 11.13
C ASP A 60 -11.51 -3.87 9.88
N LYS A 61 -12.47 -3.09 9.35
CA LYS A 61 -13.16 -3.39 8.09
C LYS A 61 -12.16 -3.53 6.95
N LEU A 62 -11.22 -2.60 6.82
CA LEU A 62 -10.18 -2.64 5.80
C LEU A 62 -9.41 -3.97 5.88
N LYS A 63 -8.95 -4.37 7.07
CA LYS A 63 -8.21 -5.63 7.23
C LYS A 63 -9.09 -6.84 6.94
N GLN A 64 -10.34 -6.84 7.39
CA GLN A 64 -11.30 -7.90 7.08
C GLN A 64 -11.52 -8.04 5.56
N CYS A 65 -11.55 -6.94 4.81
CA CYS A 65 -11.65 -6.99 3.36
C CYS A 65 -10.45 -7.71 2.72
N PHE A 66 -9.22 -7.47 3.21
CA PHE A 66 -8.04 -8.22 2.76
C PHE A 66 -8.12 -9.70 3.14
N LEU A 67 -8.59 -10.04 4.35
CA LEU A 67 -8.76 -11.43 4.76
C LEU A 67 -9.83 -12.18 3.96
N ASN A 68 -10.79 -11.46 3.37
CA ASN A 68 -11.81 -12.03 2.49
C ASN A 68 -11.33 -12.19 1.03
N GLN A 69 -10.15 -11.67 0.67
CA GLN A 69 -9.58 -11.86 -0.66
C GLN A 69 -8.94 -13.25 -0.82
N SER A 70 -8.83 -13.71 -2.07
CA SER A 70 -8.10 -14.93 -2.38
C SER A 70 -6.58 -14.75 -2.20
N VAL A 71 -5.86 -15.84 -1.92
CA VAL A 71 -4.38 -15.85 -1.85
C VAL A 71 -3.75 -15.30 -3.12
N GLU A 72 -4.33 -15.60 -4.29
CA GLU A 72 -3.87 -15.08 -5.57
C GLU A 72 -4.03 -13.55 -5.65
N THR A 73 -5.18 -13.02 -5.24
CA THR A 73 -5.43 -11.57 -5.20
C THR A 73 -4.46 -10.86 -4.26
N LEU A 74 -4.21 -11.42 -3.07
CA LEU A 74 -3.25 -10.88 -2.11
C LEU A 74 -1.81 -10.90 -2.66
N SER A 75 -1.44 -11.95 -3.37
CA SER A 75 -0.14 -12.03 -4.06
C SER A 75 -0.03 -10.98 -5.17
N ASN A 76 -1.08 -10.81 -5.98
CA ASN A 76 -1.11 -9.82 -7.06
C ASN A 76 -1.06 -8.38 -6.51
N PHE A 77 -1.70 -8.12 -5.37
CA PHE A 77 -1.61 -6.83 -4.68
C PHE A 77 -0.18 -6.49 -4.25
N ASN A 78 0.57 -7.45 -3.70
CA ASN A 78 1.97 -7.24 -3.34
C ASN A 78 2.83 -6.91 -4.58
N VAL A 79 2.56 -7.56 -5.72
CA VAL A 79 3.24 -7.24 -6.99
C VAL A 79 2.86 -5.83 -7.48
N MET A 80 1.59 -5.46 -7.41
CA MET A 80 1.11 -4.10 -7.75
C MET A 80 1.78 -3.03 -6.87
N MET A 81 1.95 -3.30 -5.58
CA MET A 81 2.62 -2.40 -4.65
C MET A 81 4.08 -2.15 -5.05
N VAL A 82 4.82 -3.20 -5.36
CA VAL A 82 6.21 -3.10 -5.81
C VAL A 82 6.27 -2.30 -7.12
N ILE A 83 5.36 -2.51 -8.07
CA ILE A 83 5.36 -1.76 -9.33
C ILE A 83 5.00 -0.28 -9.14
N SER A 84 4.05 0.02 -8.25
CA SER A 84 3.57 1.40 -7.99
C SER A 84 4.55 2.26 -7.21
N ALA A 85 5.38 1.68 -6.33
CA ALA A 85 6.48 2.40 -5.67
C ALA A 85 7.53 2.91 -6.67
N PHE A 86 7.69 2.20 -7.79
CA PHE A 86 8.62 2.55 -8.87
C PHE A 86 8.01 3.56 -9.86
N SER A 87 6.71 3.86 -9.74
CA SER A 87 5.96 4.78 -10.60
C SER A 87 5.63 6.07 -9.84
N ASP A 88 5.61 7.23 -10.53
CA ASP A 88 5.21 8.53 -9.98
C ASP A 88 3.82 8.58 -9.31
N VAL A 89 3.03 7.50 -9.38
CA VAL A 89 1.66 7.38 -8.84
C VAL A 89 1.61 7.54 -7.31
N PHE A 90 2.58 7.02 -6.55
CA PHE A 90 2.61 7.28 -5.10
C PHE A 90 3.13 8.70 -4.78
N ARG A 91 3.97 9.27 -5.64
CA ARG A 91 4.49 10.64 -5.47
C ARG A 91 3.38 11.68 -5.53
N THR A 92 2.31 11.43 -6.27
CA THR A 92 1.15 12.33 -6.35
C THR A 92 0.16 12.19 -5.19
N MET A 93 0.08 11.02 -4.52
CA MET A 93 -0.73 10.90 -3.30
C MET A 93 -0.13 11.66 -2.10
N GLY A 94 1.20 11.77 -2.03
CA GLY A 94 1.90 12.55 -1.00
C GLY A 94 1.88 14.08 -1.22
N GLN A 95 1.52 14.53 -2.43
CA GLN A 95 1.34 15.96 -2.73
C GLN A 95 -0.16 16.24 -2.78
N GLY A 96 -0.73 16.67 -1.65
CA GLY A 96 -2.16 16.90 -1.43
C GLY A 96 -2.86 17.81 -2.45
N GLN A 97 -3.10 17.31 -3.66
CA GLN A 97 -3.95 17.92 -4.66
C GLN A 97 -4.93 16.88 -5.22
N ALA A 98 -6.21 17.16 -4.96
CA ALA A 98 -7.40 16.50 -5.51
C ALA A 98 -7.70 15.05 -5.05
N GLY A 99 -7.59 14.77 -3.75
CA GLY A 99 -7.99 13.48 -3.16
C GLY A 99 -9.51 13.25 -2.99
N SER A 100 -10.39 14.19 -3.32
CA SER A 100 -11.81 14.09 -2.91
C SER A 100 -12.60 13.02 -3.68
N LYS A 101 -12.38 12.88 -4.99
CA LYS A 101 -13.13 11.89 -5.79
C LYS A 101 -12.63 10.46 -5.58
N SER A 102 -11.30 10.28 -5.57
CA SER A 102 -10.68 8.96 -5.36
C SER A 102 -10.96 8.41 -3.96
N VAL A 103 -10.85 9.23 -2.91
CA VAL A 103 -11.08 8.78 -1.52
C VAL A 103 -12.53 8.32 -1.30
N THR A 104 -13.51 8.95 -1.95
CA THR A 104 -14.92 8.55 -1.83
C THR A 104 -15.19 7.21 -2.53
N ASP A 105 -14.55 6.99 -3.69
CA ASP A 105 -14.64 5.72 -4.42
C ASP A 105 -13.93 4.58 -3.65
N TYR A 106 -12.77 4.85 -3.03
CA TYR A 106 -12.09 3.89 -2.15
C TYR A 106 -12.87 3.60 -0.87
N ALA A 107 -13.51 4.61 -0.27
CA ALA A 107 -14.35 4.42 0.91
C ALA A 107 -15.54 3.51 0.60
N LYS A 108 -16.20 3.72 -0.54
CA LYS A 108 -17.27 2.84 -1.03
C LYS A 108 -16.79 1.41 -1.31
N ALA A 109 -15.65 1.27 -1.99
CA ALA A 109 -15.05 -0.04 -2.24
C ALA A 109 -14.61 -0.76 -0.95
N SER A 110 -14.20 -0.01 0.07
CA SER A 110 -13.88 -0.54 1.41
C SER A 110 -15.13 -1.04 2.14
N ASP A 111 -16.26 -0.33 2.05
CA ASP A 111 -17.54 -0.81 2.62
C ASP A 111 -18.09 -2.06 1.90
N GLU A 112 -17.78 -2.24 0.61
CA GLU A 112 -18.18 -3.42 -0.18
C GLU A 112 -17.08 -4.49 -0.27
N CYS A 113 -15.92 -4.27 0.37
CA CYS A 113 -14.70 -5.09 0.22
C CYS A 113 -14.28 -5.38 -1.24
N ALA A 114 -14.66 -4.51 -2.18
CA ALA A 114 -14.38 -4.59 -3.61
C ALA A 114 -13.05 -3.89 -3.97
N LEU A 115 -12.01 -4.09 -3.15
CA LEU A 115 -10.77 -3.32 -3.24
C LEU A 115 -9.92 -3.66 -4.50
N PHE A 116 -10.14 -4.83 -5.12
CA PHE A 116 -9.32 -5.36 -6.22
C PHE A 116 -10.11 -6.17 -7.29
N LEU A 117 -11.43 -5.96 -7.38
CA LEU A 117 -12.32 -6.51 -8.42
C LEU A 117 -12.76 -5.39 -9.37
#